data_AF-A0A7J0CKQ5-F1
#
_entry.id   AF-A0A7J0CKQ5-F1
#
_cell.length_a   1.000
_cell.length_b   1.000
_cell.length_c   1.000
_cell.angle_alpha   90.00
_cell.angle_beta   90.00
_cell.angle_gamma   90.00
#
_symmetry.space_group_name_H-M   'P 1'
#
loop_
_entity.id
_entity.type
_entity.pdbx_description
1 polymer ?
#
loop_
_entity_poly.entity_id
_entity_poly.type
_entity_poly.pdbx_seq_one_letter_code
_entity_poly.pdbx_strand_id
1 'polypeptide(L)'
;MHAAPDPAKPWQGELFRYALDRRHRPDTAVPPVGDRTLTAHRALMELPVTERRAVVTGPGGAERLAEAGMTWESLAGWLQGPMDAAAWEAVIPSMGTMALVRNLRNFDEAGVSDEVAATAAARICDPEAVAASRQFPFRYLAAHRHAPSLRWAYPLEQALGHSLGQVPALPGRTLVLVDRSGSMWSPLSERSRLNRADGAAVFGAALALRAADADLVEFGTTSAPVTYRTGESVLRVLERFGNLGGTNTARAVERHYRGHDRVLIVTDEQASYTYRGDATWGVPDTVPVYTWNLAGYRLGHAPSGDGNRHTFGGLSDAAFRMVPLLEAGVSADWPW
;
A
#
# COMPACT_ATOMS: atom_id res chain seq x y z
N MET A 1 9.16 16.44 -8.56
CA MET A 1 8.85 17.74 -9.18
C MET A 1 9.08 18.81 -8.13
N HIS A 2 10.13 19.62 -8.25
CA HIS A 2 10.24 20.81 -7.40
C HIS A 2 9.15 21.79 -7.84
N ALA A 3 8.36 22.30 -6.91
CA ALA A 3 7.32 23.28 -7.23
C ALA A 3 8.01 24.54 -7.77
N ALA A 4 7.92 24.76 -9.08
CA ALA A 4 8.34 26.02 -9.68
C ALA A 4 7.31 27.11 -9.31
N PRO A 5 7.75 28.36 -9.07
CA PRO A 5 6.83 29.47 -8.86
C PRO A 5 5.87 29.63 -10.04
N ASP A 6 4.58 29.70 -9.74
CA ASP A 6 3.51 29.87 -10.72
C ASP A 6 2.96 31.30 -10.62
N PRO A 7 2.99 32.11 -11.71
CA PRO A 7 2.45 33.46 -11.71
C PRO A 7 0.96 33.55 -11.31
N ALA A 8 0.19 32.48 -11.52
CA ALA A 8 -1.21 32.41 -11.11
C ALA A 8 -1.40 32.12 -9.61
N LYS A 9 -0.32 31.87 -8.85
CA LYS A 9 -0.33 31.52 -7.42
C LYS A 9 0.57 32.47 -6.62
N PRO A 10 0.21 33.76 -6.49
CA PRO A 10 1.06 34.76 -5.84
C PRO A 10 1.45 34.40 -4.38
N TRP A 11 0.61 33.63 -3.69
CA TRP A 11 0.88 33.11 -2.34
C TRP A 11 2.14 32.22 -2.25
N GLN A 12 2.55 31.57 -3.34
CA GLN A 12 3.77 30.75 -3.36
C GLN A 12 5.02 31.57 -3.10
N GLY A 13 5.06 32.82 -3.57
CA GLY A 13 6.21 33.71 -3.37
C GLY A 13 6.47 33.99 -1.88
N GLU A 14 5.42 34.22 -1.11
CA GLU A 14 5.54 34.45 0.34
C GLU A 14 5.95 33.17 1.08
N LEU A 15 5.36 32.02 0.70
CA LEU A 15 5.71 30.73 1.27
C LEU A 15 7.18 30.35 1.00
N PHE A 16 7.68 30.57 -0.22
CA PHE A 16 9.07 30.30 -0.58
C PHE A 16 10.03 31.24 0.15
N ARG A 17 9.68 32.53 0.28
CA ARG A 17 10.45 33.48 1.08
C ARG A 17 10.57 32.99 2.52
N TYR A 18 9.45 32.61 3.14
CA TYR A 18 9.45 32.08 4.50
C TYR A 18 10.29 30.80 4.64
N ALA A 19 10.20 29.88 3.68
CA ALA A 19 11.02 28.65 3.68
C ALA A 19 12.52 28.94 3.59
N LEU A 20 12.92 29.93 2.78
CA LEU A 20 14.31 30.38 2.67
C LEU A 20 14.78 31.11 3.94
N ASP A 21 13.95 32.00 4.48
CA ASP A 21 14.26 32.73 5.70
C ASP A 21 14.40 31.76 6.89
N ARG A 22 13.56 30.73 7.01
CA ARG A 22 13.73 29.69 8.03
C ARG A 22 15.08 28.97 7.95
N ARG A 23 15.62 28.81 6.74
CA ARG A 23 16.92 28.13 6.52
C ARG A 23 18.10 29.05 6.78
N HIS A 24 18.00 30.33 6.41
CA HIS A 24 19.14 31.26 6.39
C HIS A 24 19.11 32.32 7.48
N ARG A 25 17.93 32.64 8.03
CA ARG A 25 17.67 33.68 9.04
C ARG A 25 16.58 33.24 10.03
N PRO A 26 16.75 32.09 10.70
CA PRO A 26 15.69 31.44 11.49
C PRO A 26 15.08 32.36 12.55
N ASP A 27 15.88 33.21 13.19
CA ASP A 27 15.43 34.10 14.27
C ASP A 27 14.45 35.19 13.82
N THR A 28 14.48 35.55 12.54
CA THR A 28 13.66 36.64 11.97
C THR A 28 12.57 36.15 11.02
N ALA A 29 12.51 34.85 10.74
CA ALA A 29 11.63 34.29 9.72
C ALA A 29 10.16 34.31 10.16
N VAL A 30 9.35 35.25 9.66
CA VAL A 30 7.93 35.36 10.02
C VAL A 30 7.04 34.61 9.01
N PRO A 31 6.05 33.82 9.47
CA PRO A 31 5.05 33.23 8.59
C PRO A 31 4.34 34.26 7.70
N PRO A 32 3.92 33.90 6.49
CA PRO A 32 3.07 34.76 5.67
C PRO A 32 1.80 35.16 6.43
N VAL A 33 1.41 36.44 6.38
CA VAL A 33 0.30 37.01 7.19
C VAL A 33 -1.04 36.31 6.93
N GLY A 34 -1.25 35.78 5.73
CA GLY A 34 -2.46 35.03 5.38
C GLY A 34 -2.40 33.52 5.71
N ASP A 35 -1.25 32.99 6.11
CA ASP A 35 -1.09 31.55 6.37
C ASP A 35 -1.39 31.23 7.84
N ARG A 36 -2.65 30.86 8.09
CA ARG A 36 -3.13 30.48 9.41
C ARG A 36 -2.36 29.29 9.99
N THR A 37 -2.03 28.31 9.17
CA THR A 37 -1.38 27.08 9.63
C THR A 37 0.04 27.34 10.08
N LEU A 38 0.84 28.07 9.28
CA LEU A 38 2.21 28.41 9.67
C LEU A 38 2.25 29.35 10.87
N THR A 39 1.27 30.24 11.00
CA THR A 39 1.13 31.13 12.16
C THR A 39 0.82 30.32 13.43
N ALA A 40 -0.19 29.44 13.39
CA ALA A 40 -0.55 28.58 14.50
C ALA A 40 0.61 27.62 14.87
N HIS A 41 1.29 27.06 13.88
CA HIS A 41 2.45 26.20 14.09
C HIS A 41 3.58 26.93 14.81
N ARG A 42 3.90 28.16 14.38
CA ARG A 42 4.92 28.98 15.05
C ARG A 42 4.54 29.26 16.50
N ALA A 43 3.29 29.64 16.76
CA ALA A 43 2.82 29.89 18.12
C ALA A 43 3.00 28.67 19.03
N LEU A 44 2.73 27.44 18.53
CA LEU A 44 3.02 26.22 19.30
C LEU A 44 4.52 26.01 19.53
N MET A 45 5.37 26.26 18.54
CA MET A 45 6.82 26.07 18.69
C MET A 45 7.46 27.03 19.71
N GLU A 46 6.89 28.22 19.90
CA GLU A 46 7.36 29.22 20.86
C GLU A 46 6.92 28.92 22.31
N LEU A 47 6.00 27.98 22.53
CA LEU A 47 5.54 27.64 23.88
C LEU A 47 6.67 27.03 24.75
N PRO A 48 6.82 27.48 26.01
CA PRO A 48 7.68 26.83 26.99
C PRO A 48 7.28 25.37 27.20
N VAL A 49 8.27 24.49 27.38
CA VAL A 49 8.04 23.03 27.56
C VAL A 49 7.02 22.73 28.66
N THR A 50 7.07 23.50 29.75
CA THR A 50 6.17 23.36 30.90
C THR A 50 4.70 23.60 30.59
N GLU A 51 4.38 24.33 29.53
CA GLU A 51 3.00 24.69 29.15
C GLU A 51 2.42 23.78 28.07
N ARG A 52 3.29 23.12 27.27
CA ARG A 52 2.92 22.33 26.08
C ARG A 52 1.86 21.29 26.39
N ARG A 53 2.01 20.58 27.50
CA ARG A 53 1.09 19.51 27.89
C ARG A 53 -0.32 20.01 28.14
N ALA A 54 -0.45 21.09 28.92
CA ALA A 54 -1.74 21.70 29.22
C ALA A 54 -2.44 22.23 27.96
N VAL A 55 -1.66 22.76 27.01
CA VAL A 55 -2.18 23.16 25.70
C VAL A 55 -2.71 21.94 24.95
N VAL A 56 -1.95 20.84 24.85
CA VAL A 56 -2.38 19.62 24.13
C VAL A 56 -3.64 19.00 24.72
N THR A 57 -3.70 18.81 26.04
CA THR A 57 -4.77 18.06 26.69
C THR A 57 -5.92 18.92 27.21
N GLY A 58 -5.78 20.25 27.16
CA GLY A 58 -6.82 21.19 27.55
C GLY A 58 -7.91 21.38 26.48
N PRO A 59 -8.98 22.12 26.79
CA PRO A 59 -10.08 22.40 25.86
C PRO A 59 -9.58 23.00 24.53
N GLY A 60 -10.05 22.48 23.40
CA GLY A 60 -9.62 22.92 22.07
C GLY A 60 -8.26 22.36 21.63
N GLY A 61 -7.73 21.36 22.34
CA GLY A 61 -6.42 20.75 22.09
C GLY A 61 -6.29 20.22 20.67
N ALA A 62 -7.26 19.40 20.24
CA ALA A 62 -7.27 18.78 18.93
C ALA A 62 -7.37 19.79 17.80
N GLU A 63 -8.23 20.80 17.95
CA GLU A 63 -8.42 21.87 16.97
C GLU A 63 -7.15 22.70 16.79
N ARG A 64 -6.46 23.02 17.90
CA ARG A 64 -5.19 23.75 17.86
C ARG A 64 -4.08 22.95 17.18
N LEU A 65 -3.99 21.64 17.46
CA LEU A 65 -3.04 20.76 16.77
C LEU A 65 -3.35 20.65 15.28
N ALA A 66 -4.62 20.51 14.91
CA ALA A 66 -5.07 20.44 13.54
C ALA A 66 -4.79 21.74 12.77
N GLU A 67 -5.10 22.90 13.36
CA GLU A 67 -4.86 24.22 12.75
C GLU A 67 -3.36 24.43 12.48
N ALA A 68 -2.51 24.02 13.42
CA ALA A 68 -1.06 24.07 13.30
C ALA A 68 -0.46 23.00 12.37
N GLY A 69 -1.26 22.11 11.79
CA GLY A 69 -0.79 20.99 10.98
C GLY A 69 0.19 20.08 11.74
N MET A 70 0.04 19.96 13.07
CA MET A 70 0.95 19.19 13.90
C MET A 70 0.77 17.69 13.62
N THR A 71 1.83 17.02 13.16
CA THR A 71 1.84 15.56 13.02
C THR A 71 2.11 14.88 14.36
N TRP A 72 1.74 13.60 14.51
CA TRP A 72 2.04 12.86 15.72
C TRP A 72 3.55 12.72 15.96
N GLU A 73 4.38 12.60 14.91
CA GLU A 73 5.84 12.57 15.05
C GLU A 73 6.38 13.90 15.59
N SER A 74 5.86 15.01 15.06
CA SER A 74 6.23 16.36 15.49
C SER A 74 5.80 16.59 16.94
N LEU A 75 4.57 16.18 17.28
CA LEU A 75 4.04 16.26 18.63
C LEU A 75 4.88 15.45 19.62
N ALA A 76 5.24 14.21 19.29
CA ALA A 76 6.03 13.34 20.17
C ALA A 76 7.40 13.97 20.52
N GLY A 77 8.07 14.59 19.55
CA GLY A 77 9.33 15.31 19.79
C GLY A 77 9.14 16.64 20.51
N TRP A 78 8.11 17.41 20.13
CA TRP A 78 7.84 18.73 20.68
C TRP A 78 7.32 18.69 22.12
N LEU A 79 6.53 17.68 22.49
CA LEU A 79 5.94 17.57 23.84
C LEU A 79 7.01 17.38 24.93
N GLN A 80 8.15 16.76 24.59
CA GLN A 80 9.20 16.37 25.54
C GLN A 80 8.66 15.58 26.74
N GLY A 81 7.66 14.74 26.49
CA GLY A 81 6.96 13.91 27.47
C GLY A 81 6.31 12.70 26.80
N PRO A 82 5.62 11.83 27.56
CA PRO A 82 5.06 10.60 27.01
C PRO A 82 3.90 10.89 26.05
N MET A 83 3.82 10.07 24.99
CA MET A 83 2.62 9.92 24.15
C MET A 83 1.66 8.93 24.81
N ASP A 84 1.00 9.38 25.89
CA ASP A 84 -0.06 8.63 26.56
C ASP A 84 -1.44 8.84 25.89
N ALA A 85 -2.49 8.21 26.44
CA ALA A 85 -3.85 8.28 25.91
C ALA A 85 -4.27 9.73 25.57
N ALA A 86 -4.16 10.67 26.50
CA ALA A 86 -4.62 12.04 26.29
C ALA A 86 -3.87 12.77 25.16
N ALA A 87 -2.56 12.52 25.02
CA ALA A 87 -1.78 13.10 23.92
C ALA A 87 -2.15 12.48 22.56
N TRP A 88 -2.39 11.16 22.52
CA TRP A 88 -2.87 10.49 21.31
C TRP A 88 -4.28 10.96 20.92
N GLU A 89 -5.19 11.01 21.89
CA GLU A 89 -6.58 11.43 21.67
C GLU A 89 -6.67 12.86 21.13
N ALA A 90 -5.77 13.74 21.55
CA ALA A 90 -5.69 15.09 21.01
C ALA A 90 -5.24 15.14 19.53
N VAL A 91 -4.35 14.24 19.08
CA VAL A 91 -3.81 14.31 17.70
C VAL A 91 -4.59 13.45 16.70
N ILE A 92 -5.19 12.34 17.14
CA ILE A 92 -5.93 11.39 16.29
C ILE A 92 -6.93 12.06 15.33
N PRO A 93 -7.75 13.05 15.74
CA PRO A 93 -8.73 13.70 14.85
C PRO A 93 -8.09 14.34 13.60
N SER A 94 -6.86 14.81 13.72
CA SER A 94 -6.12 15.47 12.63
C SER A 94 -5.29 14.49 11.78
N MET A 95 -5.10 13.25 12.23
CA MET A 95 -4.23 12.28 11.56
C MET A 95 -4.84 11.80 10.23
N GLY A 96 -3.99 11.71 9.21
CA GLY A 96 -4.34 11.06 7.96
C GLY A 96 -4.41 9.54 8.10
N THR A 97 -5.14 8.87 7.19
CA THR A 97 -5.40 7.42 7.22
C THR A 97 -4.12 6.58 7.36
N MET A 98 -3.05 6.92 6.64
CA MET A 98 -1.77 6.20 6.75
C MET A 98 -1.16 6.29 8.15
N ALA A 99 -1.19 7.48 8.76
CA ALA A 99 -0.68 7.69 10.10
C ALA A 99 -1.50 6.92 11.14
N LEU A 100 -2.82 6.87 10.99
CA LEU A 100 -3.70 6.06 11.85
C LEU A 100 -3.36 4.58 11.76
N VAL A 101 -3.35 4.02 10.54
CA VAL A 101 -3.07 2.60 10.27
C VAL A 101 -1.70 2.17 10.81
N ARG A 102 -0.69 3.05 10.76
CA ARG A 102 0.66 2.76 11.27
C ARG A 102 0.76 2.75 12.79
N ASN A 103 -0.17 3.38 13.51
CA ASN A 103 -0.08 3.61 14.96
C ASN A 103 -1.13 2.83 15.77
N LEU A 104 -1.89 1.91 15.16
CA LEU A 104 -2.93 1.14 15.86
C LEU A 104 -2.43 0.44 17.14
N ARG A 105 -1.22 -0.14 17.09
CA ARG A 105 -0.57 -0.72 18.27
C ARG A 105 -0.31 0.30 19.36
N ASN A 106 0.20 1.47 18.99
CA ASN A 106 0.50 2.53 19.95
C ASN A 106 -0.78 3.07 20.61
N PHE A 107 -1.89 3.12 19.87
CA PHE A 107 -3.19 3.50 20.43
C PHE A 107 -3.69 2.49 21.46
N ASP A 108 -3.57 1.19 21.15
CA ASP A 108 -3.94 0.12 22.07
C ASP A 108 -3.04 0.13 23.33
N GLU A 109 -1.72 0.23 23.16
CA GLU A 109 -0.76 0.24 24.28
C GLU A 109 -0.88 1.48 25.17
N ALA A 110 -1.20 2.64 24.60
CA ALA A 110 -1.40 3.88 25.35
C ALA A 110 -2.77 3.93 26.08
N GLY A 111 -3.69 3.01 25.75
CA GLY A 111 -5.03 2.98 26.34
C GLY A 111 -5.98 4.06 25.79
N VAL A 112 -5.89 4.37 24.49
CA VAL A 112 -6.84 5.27 23.82
C VAL A 112 -8.27 4.74 23.97
N SER A 113 -9.18 5.63 24.37
CA SER A 113 -10.59 5.32 24.59
C SER A 113 -11.29 4.75 23.36
N ASP A 114 -12.32 3.95 23.58
CA ASP A 114 -13.08 3.33 22.49
C ASP A 114 -13.83 4.34 21.62
N GLU A 115 -14.22 5.49 22.17
CA GLU A 115 -14.86 6.58 21.42
C GLU A 115 -13.90 7.20 20.40
N VAL A 116 -12.67 7.50 20.81
CA VAL A 116 -11.65 8.03 19.90
C VAL A 116 -11.17 6.96 18.93
N ALA A 117 -11.03 5.71 19.40
CA ALA A 117 -10.71 4.58 18.54
C ALA A 117 -11.79 4.36 17.46
N ALA A 118 -13.08 4.50 17.81
CA ALA A 118 -14.18 4.42 16.85
C ALA A 118 -14.12 5.54 15.81
N THR A 119 -13.73 6.75 16.21
CA THR A 119 -13.51 7.88 15.28
C THR A 119 -12.37 7.60 14.31
N ALA A 120 -11.26 7.05 14.81
CA ALA A 120 -10.14 6.62 13.96
C ALA A 120 -10.57 5.49 13.00
N ALA A 121 -11.31 4.50 13.50
CA ALA A 121 -11.83 3.38 12.72
C ALA A 121 -12.75 3.87 11.58
N ALA A 122 -13.68 4.78 11.87
CA ALA A 122 -14.57 5.37 10.87
C ALA A 122 -13.78 6.06 9.74
N ARG A 123 -12.69 6.78 10.08
CA ARG A 123 -11.82 7.41 9.08
C ARG A 123 -10.96 6.42 8.30
N ILE A 124 -10.58 5.30 8.91
CA ILE A 124 -9.79 4.25 8.25
C ILE A 124 -10.62 3.55 7.17
N CYS A 125 -11.89 3.26 7.46
CA CYS A 125 -12.79 2.59 6.52
C CYS A 125 -13.58 3.54 5.61
N ASP A 126 -13.46 4.86 5.78
CA ASP A 126 -14.12 5.82 4.91
C ASP A 126 -13.62 5.70 3.45
N PRO A 127 -14.48 5.44 2.46
CA PRO A 127 -14.08 5.24 1.07
C PRO A 127 -13.38 6.46 0.47
N GLU A 128 -13.79 7.69 0.83
CA GLU A 128 -13.16 8.91 0.34
C GLU A 128 -11.75 9.08 0.91
N ALA A 129 -11.57 8.85 2.21
CA ALA A 129 -10.27 8.89 2.86
C ALA A 129 -9.32 7.81 2.32
N VAL A 130 -9.82 6.59 2.07
CA VAL A 130 -9.05 5.51 1.44
C VAL A 130 -8.62 5.92 0.02
N ALA A 131 -9.55 6.46 -0.79
CA ALA A 131 -9.25 6.94 -2.13
C ALA A 131 -8.23 8.09 -2.13
N ALA A 132 -8.40 9.07 -1.24
CA ALA A 132 -7.48 10.20 -1.09
C ALA A 132 -6.08 9.76 -0.63
N SER A 133 -5.99 8.69 0.18
CA SER A 133 -4.72 8.16 0.66
C SER A 133 -3.86 7.53 -0.45
N ARG A 134 -4.48 7.12 -1.56
CA ARG A 134 -3.83 6.40 -2.67
C ARG A 134 -3.07 5.13 -2.24
N GLN A 135 -3.42 4.58 -1.07
CA GLN A 135 -2.85 3.35 -0.57
C GLN A 135 -3.47 2.15 -1.29
N PHE A 136 -2.65 1.12 -1.49
CA PHE A 136 -3.06 -0.14 -2.11
C PHE A 136 -3.32 -1.22 -1.04
N PRO A 137 -3.93 -2.35 -1.45
CA PRO A 137 -4.34 -3.43 -0.55
C PRO A 137 -3.30 -3.95 0.44
N PHE A 138 -2.01 -3.98 0.07
CA PHE A 138 -0.95 -4.51 0.93
C PHE A 138 -0.86 -3.83 2.29
N ARG A 139 -1.05 -2.50 2.32
CA ARG A 139 -0.93 -1.71 3.54
C ARG A 139 -2.01 -2.06 4.55
N TYR A 140 -3.26 -2.18 4.08
CA TYR A 140 -4.39 -2.54 4.92
C TYR A 140 -4.35 -3.99 5.37
N LEU A 141 -3.90 -4.92 4.52
CA LEU A 141 -3.69 -6.30 4.93
C LEU A 141 -2.61 -6.41 6.02
N ALA A 142 -1.45 -5.78 5.81
CA ALA A 142 -0.38 -5.78 6.79
C ALA A 142 -0.91 -5.28 8.13
N ALA A 143 -1.61 -4.14 8.12
CA ALA A 143 -2.24 -3.61 9.32
C ALA A 143 -3.26 -4.57 9.94
N HIS A 144 -4.12 -5.22 9.14
CA HIS A 144 -5.11 -6.18 9.63
C HIS A 144 -4.44 -7.37 10.34
N ARG A 145 -3.34 -7.89 9.78
CA ARG A 145 -2.56 -8.99 10.38
C ARG A 145 -1.76 -8.56 11.61
N HIS A 146 -1.47 -7.28 11.74
CA HIS A 146 -0.70 -6.69 12.84
C HIS A 146 -1.54 -6.01 13.91
N ALA A 147 -2.84 -5.82 13.67
CA ALA A 147 -3.77 -5.20 14.59
C ALA A 147 -3.76 -5.99 15.92
N PRO A 148 -3.47 -5.34 17.06
CA PRO A 148 -3.41 -6.03 18.35
C PRO A 148 -4.80 -6.41 18.86
N SER A 149 -5.78 -5.57 18.55
CA SER A 149 -7.17 -5.68 19.01
C SER A 149 -8.13 -5.95 17.84
N LEU A 150 -9.18 -6.72 18.15
CA LEU A 150 -10.29 -7.00 17.23
C LEU A 150 -11.05 -5.75 16.80
N ARG A 151 -10.95 -4.63 17.55
CA ARG A 151 -11.64 -3.37 17.22
C ARG A 151 -11.23 -2.80 15.86
N TRP A 152 -10.05 -3.17 15.37
CA TRP A 152 -9.52 -2.72 14.08
C TRP A 152 -9.83 -3.67 12.91
N ALA A 153 -10.21 -4.92 13.18
CA ALA A 153 -10.32 -5.96 12.15
C ALA A 153 -11.34 -5.59 11.07
N TYR A 154 -12.57 -5.28 11.48
CA TYR A 154 -13.65 -4.93 10.54
C TYR A 154 -13.39 -3.62 9.77
N PRO A 155 -12.98 -2.50 10.41
CA PRO A 155 -12.59 -1.29 9.67
C PRO A 155 -11.47 -1.52 8.65
N LEU A 156 -10.45 -2.33 9.00
CA LEU A 156 -9.35 -2.63 8.09
C LEU A 156 -9.78 -3.54 6.93
N GLU A 157 -10.72 -4.46 7.15
CA GLU A 157 -11.31 -5.27 6.08
C GLU A 157 -12.11 -4.39 5.10
N GLN A 158 -12.92 -3.45 5.59
CA GLN A 158 -13.64 -2.51 4.74
C GLN A 158 -12.66 -1.62 3.95
N ALA A 159 -11.65 -1.07 4.63
CA ALA A 159 -10.62 -0.25 3.99
C ALA A 159 -9.83 -1.03 2.92
N LEU A 160 -9.54 -2.31 3.16
CA LEU A 160 -8.93 -3.21 2.19
C LEU A 160 -9.84 -3.35 0.95
N GLY A 161 -11.14 -3.57 1.14
CA GLY A 161 -12.13 -3.60 0.06
C GLY A 161 -12.16 -2.30 -0.74
N HIS A 162 -12.24 -1.14 -0.08
CA HIS A 162 -12.21 0.17 -0.75
C HIS A 162 -10.90 0.41 -1.51
N SER A 163 -9.76 -0.04 -0.95
CA SER A 163 -8.45 0.11 -1.60
C SER A 163 -8.31 -0.69 -2.88
N LEU A 164 -9.15 -1.73 -3.10
CA LEU A 164 -9.22 -2.41 -4.38
C LEU A 164 -9.57 -1.43 -5.49
N GLY A 165 -10.35 -0.36 -5.22
CA GLY A 165 -10.66 0.70 -6.17
C GLY A 165 -9.42 1.32 -6.85
N GLN A 166 -8.28 1.31 -6.16
CA GLN A 166 -7.01 1.85 -6.64
C GLN A 166 -6.21 0.89 -7.51
N VAL A 167 -6.53 -0.40 -7.48
CA VAL A 167 -5.94 -1.41 -8.36
C VAL A 167 -6.52 -1.21 -9.75
N PRO A 168 -5.71 -1.07 -10.82
CA PRO A 168 -6.25 -0.88 -12.16
C PRO A 168 -7.17 -2.01 -12.60
N ALA A 169 -8.23 -1.67 -13.35
CA ALA A 169 -9.02 -2.68 -14.03
C ALA A 169 -8.20 -3.29 -15.17
N LEU A 170 -8.28 -4.61 -15.33
CA LEU A 170 -7.62 -5.32 -16.43
C LEU A 170 -8.69 -5.82 -17.42
N PRO A 171 -8.76 -5.26 -18.65
CA PRO A 171 -9.74 -5.69 -19.64
C PRO A 171 -9.38 -7.06 -20.23
N GLY A 172 -10.34 -7.79 -20.79
CA GLY A 172 -10.09 -9.13 -21.35
C GLY A 172 -9.83 -10.19 -20.28
N ARG A 173 -9.36 -11.36 -20.72
CA ARG A 173 -9.22 -12.57 -19.90
C ARG A 173 -7.79 -12.75 -19.40
N THR A 174 -7.65 -12.84 -18.09
CA THR A 174 -6.36 -12.88 -17.38
C THR A 174 -6.13 -14.21 -16.68
N LEU A 175 -5.01 -14.88 -16.90
CA LEU A 175 -4.58 -16.00 -16.05
C LEU A 175 -3.71 -15.44 -14.91
N VAL A 176 -4.10 -15.66 -13.65
CA VAL A 176 -3.33 -15.24 -12.48
C VAL A 176 -2.83 -16.47 -11.73
N LEU A 177 -1.53 -16.71 -11.81
CA LEU A 177 -0.83 -17.81 -11.16
C LEU A 177 -0.09 -17.31 -9.92
N VAL A 178 -0.49 -17.81 -8.76
CA VAL A 178 0.09 -17.47 -7.46
C VAL A 178 0.89 -18.65 -6.91
N ASP A 179 2.18 -18.46 -6.71
CA ASP A 179 3.06 -19.47 -6.14
C ASP A 179 2.80 -19.63 -4.63
N ARG A 180 2.61 -20.87 -4.21
CA ARG A 180 2.34 -21.32 -2.84
C ARG A 180 3.32 -22.40 -2.38
N SER A 181 4.47 -22.49 -3.04
CA SER A 181 5.57 -23.37 -2.68
C SER A 181 6.19 -23.05 -1.31
N GLY A 182 6.96 -23.98 -0.79
CA GLY A 182 7.62 -23.91 0.52
C GLY A 182 8.53 -22.69 0.66
N SER A 183 9.23 -22.29 -0.41
CA SER A 183 10.15 -21.15 -0.41
C SER A 183 9.42 -19.80 -0.20
N MET A 184 8.15 -19.72 -0.65
CA MET A 184 7.29 -18.55 -0.47
C MET A 184 6.92 -18.29 0.99
N TRP A 185 7.03 -19.27 1.89
CA TRP A 185 6.71 -19.09 3.31
C TRP A 185 7.80 -18.37 4.11
N SER A 186 8.92 -18.03 3.46
CA SER A 186 9.93 -17.15 4.04
C SER A 186 9.40 -15.72 4.23
N PRO A 187 9.86 -14.98 5.26
CA PRO A 187 9.49 -13.58 5.45
C PRO A 187 9.85 -12.69 4.26
N LEU A 188 9.01 -11.71 3.92
CA LEU A 188 9.26 -10.73 2.85
C LEU A 188 10.43 -9.77 3.19
N SER A 189 10.62 -9.46 4.48
CA SER A 189 11.75 -8.68 4.99
C SER A 189 11.92 -8.94 6.49
N GLU A 190 13.08 -8.59 7.06
CA GLU A 190 13.34 -8.71 8.52
C GLU A 190 12.32 -7.95 9.39
N ARG A 191 11.65 -6.93 8.82
CA ARG A 191 10.67 -6.08 9.50
C ARG A 191 9.21 -6.45 9.19
N SER A 192 8.97 -7.38 8.26
CA SER A 192 7.62 -7.79 7.84
C SER A 192 7.29 -9.18 8.38
N ARG A 193 6.18 -9.32 9.12
CA ARG A 193 5.66 -10.66 9.45
C ARG A 193 4.81 -11.27 8.32
N LEU A 194 4.54 -10.53 7.24
CA LEU A 194 3.99 -11.13 6.02
C LEU A 194 5.10 -11.92 5.33
N ASN A 195 4.82 -13.20 5.05
CA ASN A 195 5.66 -14.03 4.19
C ASN A 195 5.39 -13.72 2.71
N ARG A 196 6.25 -14.22 1.81
CA ARG A 196 6.10 -13.96 0.36
C ARG A 196 4.80 -14.52 -0.18
N ALA A 197 4.35 -15.65 0.36
CA ALA A 197 3.12 -16.30 -0.03
C ALA A 197 1.90 -15.39 0.25
N ASP A 198 1.82 -14.75 1.42
CA ASP A 198 0.74 -13.83 1.78
C ASP A 198 0.73 -12.61 0.85
N GLY A 199 1.92 -12.05 0.56
CA GLY A 199 2.05 -10.98 -0.42
C GLY A 199 1.55 -11.41 -1.80
N ALA A 200 1.99 -12.57 -2.28
CA ALA A 200 1.59 -13.09 -3.60
C ALA A 200 0.08 -13.34 -3.69
N ALA A 201 -0.52 -13.91 -2.65
CA ALA A 201 -1.95 -14.20 -2.60
C ALA A 201 -2.79 -12.91 -2.63
N VAL A 202 -2.39 -11.86 -1.92
CA VAL A 202 -3.10 -10.57 -1.93
C VAL A 202 -2.99 -9.90 -3.26
N PHE A 203 -1.79 -9.90 -3.86
CA PHE A 203 -1.58 -9.36 -5.18
C PHE A 203 -2.47 -10.05 -6.22
N GLY A 204 -2.40 -11.39 -6.26
CA GLY A 204 -3.15 -12.20 -7.21
C GLY A 204 -4.66 -12.07 -7.01
N ALA A 205 -5.14 -12.16 -5.77
CA ALA A 205 -6.56 -12.00 -5.48
C ALA A 205 -7.07 -10.59 -5.81
N ALA A 206 -6.31 -9.54 -5.50
CA ALA A 206 -6.70 -8.17 -5.82
C ALA A 206 -6.75 -7.92 -7.34
N LEU A 207 -5.80 -8.47 -8.10
CA LEU A 207 -5.82 -8.42 -9.56
C LEU A 207 -6.99 -9.20 -10.15
N ALA A 208 -7.25 -10.41 -9.65
CA ALA A 208 -8.36 -11.23 -10.11
C ALA A 208 -9.72 -10.56 -9.85
N LEU A 209 -9.92 -9.96 -8.68
CA LEU A 209 -11.13 -9.21 -8.33
C LEU A 209 -11.32 -7.93 -9.16
N ARG A 210 -10.28 -7.43 -9.82
CA ARG A 210 -10.29 -6.21 -10.64
C ARG A 210 -10.21 -6.45 -12.14
N ALA A 211 -9.87 -7.66 -12.55
CA ALA A 211 -9.92 -8.07 -13.95
C ALA A 211 -11.38 -8.21 -14.41
N ALA A 212 -11.63 -7.98 -15.70
CA ALA A 212 -12.92 -8.20 -16.32
C ALA A 212 -13.29 -9.69 -16.32
N ASP A 213 -12.31 -10.55 -16.61
CA ASP A 213 -12.39 -12.00 -16.50
C ASP A 213 -11.02 -12.53 -16.04
N ALA A 214 -10.97 -13.27 -14.94
CA ALA A 214 -9.73 -13.85 -14.45
C ALA A 214 -9.87 -15.27 -13.92
N ASP A 215 -8.96 -16.13 -14.37
CA ASP A 215 -8.72 -17.43 -13.77
C ASP A 215 -7.64 -17.28 -12.69
N LEU A 216 -8.05 -17.29 -11.42
CA LEU A 216 -7.13 -17.27 -10.28
C LEU A 216 -6.74 -18.71 -9.91
N VAL A 217 -5.43 -18.97 -9.87
CA VAL A 217 -4.88 -20.31 -9.66
C VAL A 217 -3.75 -20.23 -8.66
N GLU A 218 -3.80 -21.10 -7.64
CA GLU A 218 -2.64 -21.37 -6.79
C GLU A 218 -1.80 -22.51 -7.39
N PHE A 219 -0.47 -22.43 -7.25
CA PHE A 219 0.42 -23.48 -7.72
C PHE A 219 1.62 -23.73 -6.80
N GLY A 220 2.14 -24.95 -6.87
CA GLY A 220 3.34 -25.45 -6.23
C GLY A 220 3.75 -26.77 -6.89
N THR A 221 3.77 -27.89 -6.15
CA THR A 221 3.89 -29.23 -6.75
C THR A 221 2.68 -29.56 -7.65
N THR A 222 1.49 -29.15 -7.18
CA THR A 222 0.22 -29.24 -7.90
C THR A 222 -0.30 -27.84 -8.19
N SER A 223 -1.39 -27.73 -8.94
CA SER A 223 -2.07 -26.45 -9.18
C SER A 223 -3.57 -26.64 -9.15
N ALA A 224 -4.29 -25.64 -8.61
CA ALA A 224 -5.74 -25.68 -8.47
C ALA A 224 -6.34 -24.27 -8.66
N PRO A 225 -7.52 -24.17 -9.29
CA PRO A 225 -8.26 -22.91 -9.30
C PRO A 225 -8.65 -22.49 -7.88
N VAL A 226 -8.48 -21.21 -7.57
CA VAL A 226 -9.01 -20.59 -6.36
C VAL A 226 -10.32 -19.93 -6.75
N THR A 227 -11.43 -20.47 -6.24
CA THR A 227 -12.75 -19.89 -6.52
C THR A 227 -12.88 -18.54 -5.84
N TYR A 228 -13.53 -17.60 -6.51
CA TYR A 228 -13.89 -16.30 -5.95
C TYR A 228 -15.16 -15.76 -6.64
N ARG A 229 -15.78 -14.75 -6.03
CA ARG A 229 -16.91 -14.03 -6.63
C ARG A 229 -16.57 -12.56 -6.80
N THR A 230 -17.13 -11.92 -7.83
CA THR A 230 -17.02 -10.47 -8.00
C THR A 230 -17.53 -9.75 -6.74
N GLY A 231 -16.74 -8.83 -6.20
CA GLY A 231 -17.07 -8.10 -4.96
C GLY A 231 -16.88 -8.89 -3.67
N GLU A 232 -16.31 -10.10 -3.71
CA GLU A 232 -15.98 -10.86 -2.51
C GLU A 232 -14.85 -10.21 -1.69
N SER A 233 -14.89 -10.39 -0.36
CA SER A 233 -13.81 -9.95 0.53
C SER A 233 -12.48 -10.62 0.15
N VAL A 234 -11.44 -9.81 -0.06
CA VAL A 234 -10.08 -10.30 -0.34
C VAL A 234 -9.66 -11.27 0.75
N LEU A 235 -9.93 -10.98 2.03
CA LEU A 235 -9.54 -11.84 3.14
C LEU A 235 -10.14 -13.25 3.03
N ARG A 236 -11.40 -13.36 2.58
CA ARG A 236 -12.07 -14.65 2.34
C ARG A 236 -11.47 -15.43 1.19
N VAL A 237 -11.03 -14.74 0.13
CA VAL A 237 -10.31 -15.38 -0.97
C VAL A 237 -8.94 -15.87 -0.47
N LEU A 238 -8.26 -15.09 0.38
CA LEU A 238 -6.95 -15.47 0.95
C LEU A 238 -6.99 -16.74 1.81
N GLU A 239 -8.08 -16.96 2.54
CA GLU A 239 -8.30 -18.16 3.37
C GLU A 239 -8.28 -19.47 2.54
N ARG A 240 -8.48 -19.39 1.23
CA ARG A 240 -8.52 -20.55 0.32
C ARG A 240 -7.14 -20.99 -0.16
N PHE A 241 -6.12 -20.15 -0.02
CA PHE A 241 -4.77 -20.48 -0.47
C PHE A 241 -4.07 -21.43 0.52
N GLY A 242 -3.53 -22.52 0.00
CA GLY A 242 -2.79 -23.53 0.77
C GLY A 242 -1.27 -23.38 0.69
N ASN A 243 -0.56 -24.35 1.27
CA ASN A 243 0.85 -24.61 0.99
C ASN A 243 0.93 -25.84 0.06
N LEU A 244 1.57 -25.69 -1.09
CA LEU A 244 1.61 -26.71 -2.14
C LEU A 244 2.98 -27.39 -2.31
N GLY A 245 3.91 -27.19 -1.38
CA GLY A 245 5.18 -27.91 -1.35
C GLY A 245 6.22 -27.38 -2.37
N GLY A 246 6.57 -28.16 -3.38
CA GLY A 246 7.56 -27.76 -4.40
C GLY A 246 7.04 -26.68 -5.35
N THR A 247 7.79 -26.41 -6.43
CA THR A 247 7.47 -25.35 -7.41
C THR A 247 7.52 -25.91 -8.82
N ASN A 248 6.38 -25.93 -9.52
CA ASN A 248 6.28 -26.35 -10.92
C ASN A 248 5.47 -25.36 -11.78
N THR A 249 6.08 -24.23 -12.08
CA THR A 249 5.48 -23.14 -12.86
C THR A 249 5.07 -23.59 -14.27
N ALA A 250 5.93 -24.32 -14.97
CA ALA A 250 5.68 -24.75 -16.35
C ALA A 250 4.42 -25.61 -16.48
N ARG A 251 4.25 -26.57 -15.56
CA ARG A 251 3.06 -27.42 -15.53
C ARG A 251 1.80 -26.65 -15.18
N ALA A 252 1.91 -25.63 -14.32
CA ALA A 252 0.77 -24.78 -13.98
C ALA A 252 0.32 -23.96 -15.20
N VAL A 253 1.25 -23.37 -15.94
CA VAL A 253 0.98 -22.67 -17.20
C VAL A 253 0.34 -23.59 -18.23
N GLU A 254 0.94 -24.76 -18.52
CA GLU A 254 0.41 -25.74 -19.49
C GLU A 254 -1.01 -26.20 -19.15
N ARG A 255 -1.27 -26.42 -17.85
CA ARG A 255 -2.58 -26.88 -17.38
C ARG A 255 -3.66 -25.83 -17.46
N HIS A 256 -3.35 -24.57 -17.18
CA HIS A 256 -4.37 -23.53 -16.96
C HIS A 256 -4.43 -22.48 -18.05
N TYR A 257 -3.41 -22.33 -18.89
CA TYR A 257 -3.49 -21.44 -20.04
C TYR A 257 -4.50 -21.96 -21.07
N ARG A 258 -5.51 -21.16 -21.37
CA ARG A 258 -6.65 -21.53 -22.23
C ARG A 258 -7.03 -20.36 -23.14
N GLY A 259 -6.05 -19.77 -23.82
CA GLY A 259 -6.27 -18.63 -24.71
C GLY A 259 -6.55 -17.33 -23.96
N HIS A 260 -5.88 -17.13 -22.82
CA HIS A 260 -5.93 -15.87 -22.07
C HIS A 260 -5.23 -14.76 -22.85
N ASP A 261 -5.72 -13.54 -22.69
CA ASP A 261 -5.13 -12.32 -23.28
C ASP A 261 -3.83 -11.93 -22.59
N ARG A 262 -3.66 -12.36 -21.32
CA ARG A 262 -2.41 -12.18 -20.56
C ARG A 262 -2.23 -13.25 -19.48
N VAL A 263 -0.98 -13.45 -19.06
CA VAL A 263 -0.60 -14.33 -17.95
C VAL A 263 0.20 -13.56 -16.90
N LEU A 264 -0.22 -13.62 -15.64
CA LEU A 264 0.44 -13.03 -14.49
C LEU A 264 0.98 -14.15 -13.60
N ILE A 265 2.27 -14.16 -13.31
CA ILE A 265 2.94 -15.18 -12.48
C ILE A 265 3.57 -14.47 -11.29
N VAL A 266 3.20 -14.86 -10.07
CA VAL A 266 3.73 -14.29 -8.83
C VAL A 266 4.47 -15.38 -8.06
N THR A 267 5.79 -15.31 -8.00
CA THR A 267 6.66 -16.39 -7.52
C THR A 267 7.95 -15.84 -6.91
N ASP A 268 8.71 -16.66 -6.18
CA ASP A 268 10.08 -16.35 -5.80
C ASP A 268 11.13 -16.96 -6.74
N GLU A 269 10.70 -17.47 -7.90
CA GLU A 269 11.52 -18.02 -8.98
C GLU A 269 12.46 -19.17 -8.59
N GLN A 270 12.18 -19.89 -7.50
CA GLN A 270 12.79 -21.21 -7.27
C GLN A 270 12.13 -22.28 -8.15
N ALA A 271 12.00 -22.03 -9.45
CA ALA A 271 11.47 -23.00 -10.37
C ALA A 271 12.42 -24.20 -10.45
N SER A 272 11.90 -25.39 -10.14
CA SER A 272 12.63 -26.63 -10.41
C SER A 272 12.95 -26.72 -11.90
N TYR A 273 14.18 -27.14 -12.23
CA TYR A 273 14.72 -27.27 -13.58
C TYR A 273 13.68 -27.87 -14.54
N THR A 274 13.31 -27.14 -15.60
CA THR A 274 12.46 -27.67 -16.66
C THR A 274 13.33 -28.17 -17.80
N TYR A 275 13.04 -29.36 -18.34
CA TYR A 275 13.76 -29.91 -19.50
C TYR A 275 13.52 -29.10 -20.80
N ARG A 276 12.64 -28.09 -20.76
CA ARG A 276 12.21 -27.27 -21.90
C ARG A 276 12.77 -25.84 -21.90
N GLY A 277 13.60 -25.46 -20.92
CA GLY A 277 14.34 -24.19 -20.90
C GLY A 277 13.53 -22.94 -20.52
N ASP A 278 12.22 -22.89 -20.77
CA ASP A 278 11.32 -21.76 -20.45
C ASP A 278 10.00 -22.25 -19.83
N ALA A 279 9.63 -21.74 -18.64
CA ALA A 279 8.38 -22.11 -17.98
C ALA A 279 7.13 -21.55 -18.69
N THR A 280 7.30 -20.62 -19.63
CA THR A 280 6.22 -19.96 -20.37
C THR A 280 6.06 -20.47 -21.81
N TRP A 281 6.81 -21.51 -22.21
CA TRP A 281 6.78 -22.09 -23.57
C TRP A 281 5.38 -22.42 -24.11
N GLY A 282 4.44 -22.78 -23.24
CA GLY A 282 3.05 -23.08 -23.62
C GLY A 282 2.20 -21.84 -23.99
N VAL A 283 2.74 -20.64 -23.86
CA VAL A 283 2.06 -19.36 -24.11
C VAL A 283 2.61 -18.77 -25.42
N PRO A 284 1.75 -18.38 -26.37
CA PRO A 284 2.20 -17.72 -27.60
C PRO A 284 3.04 -16.46 -27.33
N ASP A 285 4.01 -16.16 -28.20
CA ASP A 285 4.85 -14.96 -28.07
C ASP A 285 4.07 -13.65 -28.22
N THR A 286 2.89 -13.71 -28.84
CA THR A 286 1.97 -12.56 -28.98
C THR A 286 1.21 -12.23 -27.69
N VAL A 287 1.21 -13.13 -26.70
CA VAL A 287 0.47 -12.96 -25.45
C VAL A 287 1.43 -12.46 -24.36
N PRO A 288 1.17 -11.31 -23.72
CA PRO A 288 2.01 -10.80 -22.64
C PRO A 288 2.02 -11.71 -21.41
N VAL A 289 3.23 -11.97 -20.90
CA VAL A 289 3.47 -12.65 -19.63
C VAL A 289 4.24 -11.73 -18.70
N TYR A 290 3.69 -11.54 -17.50
CA TYR A 290 4.28 -10.71 -16.46
C TYR A 290 4.62 -11.57 -15.25
N THR A 291 5.90 -11.60 -14.90
CA THR A 291 6.42 -12.34 -13.75
C THR A 291 6.86 -11.38 -12.66
N TRP A 292 6.37 -11.57 -11.44
CA TRP A 292 6.92 -10.91 -10.24
C TRP A 292 7.79 -11.91 -9.49
N ASN A 293 9.10 -11.64 -9.45
CA ASN A 293 10.08 -12.37 -8.65
C ASN A 293 10.22 -11.71 -7.26
N LEU A 294 9.79 -12.43 -6.23
CA LEU A 294 9.77 -11.93 -4.85
C LEU A 294 11.08 -12.12 -4.07
N ALA A 295 12.03 -12.90 -4.57
CA ALA A 295 13.30 -13.17 -3.88
C ALA A 295 14.53 -12.58 -4.57
N GLY A 296 14.39 -12.05 -5.79
CA GLY A 296 15.48 -11.38 -6.50
C GLY A 296 16.64 -12.31 -6.86
N TYR A 297 16.39 -13.60 -7.07
CA TYR A 297 17.41 -14.56 -7.51
C TYR A 297 17.97 -14.18 -8.90
N ARG A 298 19.26 -14.48 -9.10
CA ARG A 298 20.08 -14.03 -10.25
C ARG A 298 19.70 -14.65 -11.60
N LEU A 299 18.90 -15.73 -11.61
CA LEU A 299 18.43 -16.42 -12.81
C LEU A 299 16.90 -16.48 -12.75
N GLY A 300 16.23 -15.78 -13.67
CA GLY A 300 14.77 -15.85 -13.80
C GLY A 300 14.32 -17.10 -14.58
N HIS A 301 13.06 -17.49 -14.41
CA HIS A 301 12.53 -18.74 -15.00
C HIS A 301 12.05 -18.60 -16.45
N ALA A 302 12.10 -17.38 -17.00
CA ALA A 302 11.74 -17.03 -18.37
C ALA A 302 12.66 -15.90 -18.87
N PRO A 303 12.88 -15.76 -20.20
CA PRO A 303 13.56 -14.61 -20.78
C PRO A 303 12.85 -13.31 -20.35
N SER A 304 13.61 -12.30 -19.93
CA SER A 304 13.06 -11.01 -19.52
C SER A 304 13.66 -9.90 -20.38
N GLY A 305 12.81 -9.02 -20.92
CA GLY A 305 13.23 -7.84 -21.68
C GLY A 305 13.13 -7.95 -23.20
N ASP A 306 12.72 -9.09 -23.73
CA ASP A 306 12.42 -9.31 -25.14
C ASP A 306 10.91 -9.45 -25.36
N GLY A 307 10.34 -8.60 -26.23
CA GLY A 307 8.93 -8.68 -26.65
C GLY A 307 7.93 -8.61 -25.49
N ASN A 308 7.07 -9.64 -25.39
CA ASN A 308 5.93 -9.75 -24.50
C ASN A 308 6.23 -10.53 -23.19
N ARG A 309 7.49 -10.54 -22.73
CA ARG A 309 7.91 -11.20 -21.49
C ARG A 309 8.58 -10.20 -20.56
N HIS A 310 7.93 -9.91 -19.43
CA HIS A 310 8.38 -8.89 -18.48
C HIS A 310 8.56 -9.50 -17.08
N THR A 311 9.71 -9.26 -16.47
CA THR A 311 9.99 -9.70 -15.10
C THR A 311 10.24 -8.50 -14.19
N PHE A 312 9.57 -8.46 -13.05
CA PHE A 312 9.69 -7.42 -12.03
C PHE A 312 10.29 -7.99 -10.74
N GLY A 313 11.14 -7.21 -10.10
CA GLY A 313 11.69 -7.54 -8.78
C GLY A 313 10.84 -6.98 -7.64
N GLY A 314 10.52 -7.83 -6.68
CA GLY A 314 9.80 -7.49 -5.46
C GLY A 314 8.30 -7.24 -5.64
N LEU A 315 7.62 -7.00 -4.53
CA LEU A 315 6.18 -6.72 -4.49
C LEU A 315 5.92 -5.48 -3.65
N SER A 316 5.43 -4.44 -4.31
CA SER A 316 5.00 -3.21 -3.66
C SER A 316 3.72 -2.71 -4.32
N ASP A 317 3.10 -1.69 -3.74
CA ASP A 317 1.92 -1.01 -4.27
C ASP A 317 2.09 -0.58 -5.74
N ALA A 318 3.31 -0.24 -6.17
CA ALA A 318 3.61 0.13 -7.55
C ALA A 318 3.42 -1.03 -8.55
N ALA A 319 3.52 -2.29 -8.10
CA ALA A 319 3.38 -3.48 -8.93
C ALA A 319 2.02 -3.53 -9.65
N PHE A 320 0.95 -3.08 -9.00
CA PHE A 320 -0.40 -3.06 -9.58
C PHE A 320 -0.51 -2.16 -10.82
N ARG A 321 0.38 -1.17 -10.97
CA ARG A 321 0.36 -0.22 -12.09
C ARG A 321 1.18 -0.67 -13.29
N MET A 322 1.98 -1.72 -13.14
CA MET A 322 2.94 -2.12 -14.17
C MET A 322 2.27 -2.71 -15.42
N VAL A 323 1.23 -3.53 -15.24
CA VAL A 323 0.51 -4.15 -16.36
C VAL A 323 -0.13 -3.11 -17.26
N PRO A 324 -1.00 -2.19 -16.77
CA PRO A 324 -1.59 -1.19 -17.65
C PRO A 324 -0.57 -0.25 -18.26
N LEU A 325 0.53 0.07 -17.55
CA LEU A 325 1.57 0.94 -18.06
C LEU A 325 2.26 0.35 -19.30
N LEU A 326 2.55 -0.96 -19.27
CA LEU A 326 3.18 -1.64 -20.39
C LEU A 326 2.17 -1.90 -21.52
N GLU A 327 0.93 -2.27 -21.20
CA GLU A 327 -0.11 -2.48 -22.22
C GLU A 327 -0.54 -1.19 -22.91
N ALA A 328 -0.53 -0.04 -22.21
CA ALA A 328 -0.81 1.26 -22.80
C ALA A 328 0.25 1.70 -23.82
N GLY A 329 1.50 1.25 -23.66
CA GLY A 329 2.55 1.48 -24.66
C GLY A 329 2.36 0.69 -25.96
N VAL A 330 1.54 -0.36 -25.94
CA VAL A 330 1.24 -1.24 -27.07
C VAL A 330 -0.15 -0.96 -27.68
N SER A 331 -1.10 -0.50 -26.85
CA SER A 331 -2.52 -0.31 -27.18
C SER A 331 -2.93 1.17 -27.21
N ALA A 332 -2.04 2.05 -27.66
CA ALA A 332 -2.38 3.46 -27.82
C ALA A 332 -3.30 3.62 -29.05
N ASP A 333 -4.55 4.02 -28.81
CA ASP A 333 -5.41 4.55 -29.86
C ASP A 333 -4.80 5.85 -30.39
N TRP A 334 -4.37 5.82 -31.66
CA TRP A 334 -4.01 7.01 -32.43
C TRP A 334 -5.22 7.97 -32.48
N PRO A 335 -5.10 9.31 -32.28
CA PRO A 335 -3.91 10.16 -32.35
C PRO A 335 -3.71 11.06 -31.10
N TRP A 336 -3.28 10.51 -29.97
CA TRP A 336 -2.80 11.33 -28.84
C TRP A 336 -1.46 10.86 -28.27
#